data_AF-A0A5R2N6V6-F1
#
_entry.id   AF-A0A5R2N6V6-F1
#
_cell.length_a   1.000
_cell.length_b   1.000
_cell.length_c   1.000
_cell.angle_alpha   90.00
_cell.angle_beta   90.00
_cell.angle_gamma   90.00
#
_symmetry.space_group_name_H-M   'P 1'
#
loop_
_entity.id
_entity.type
_entity.pdbx_description
1 polymer ?
#
loop_
_entity_poly.entity_id
_entity_poly.type
_entity_poly.pdbx_seq_one_letter_code
_entity_poly.pdbx_strand_id
1 'polypeptide(L)' 'ASIALEAANPAYETRIFGPDRVKVQGKLVGLIRRY' A
#
# COMPACT_ATOMS: atom_id res chain seq x y z
N ALA A 1 11.22 11.52 8.36
CA ALA A 1 10.69 10.17 8.10
C ALA A 1 10.19 10.10 6.66
N SER A 2 10.15 8.92 6.04
CA SER A 2 9.54 8.70 4.72
C SER A 2 8.70 7.41 4.77
N ILE A 3 7.71 7.29 3.90
CA ILE A 3 6.82 6.14 3.78
C ILE A 3 7.01 5.52 2.40
N ALA A 4 7.35 4.24 2.35
CA ALA A 4 7.41 3.46 1.11
C ALA A 4 6.11 2.68 0.93
N LEU A 5 5.50 2.81 -0.24
CA LEU A 5 4.35 2.03 -0.69
C LEU A 5 4.84 1.02 -1.75
N GLU A 6 5.13 -0.18 -1.30
CA GLU A 6 5.60 -1.31 -2.13
C GLU A 6 4.40 -2.05 -2.74
N ALA A 7 4.44 -2.29 -4.05
CA ALA A 7 3.39 -3.02 -4.73
C ALA A 7 3.62 -4.54 -4.61
N ALA A 8 2.54 -5.30 -4.44
CA ALA A 8 2.60 -6.77 -4.49
C ALA A 8 2.70 -7.32 -5.93
N ASN A 9 2.54 -6.47 -6.95
CA ASN A 9 2.72 -6.82 -8.35
C ASN A 9 4.09 -6.26 -8.83
N PRO A 10 5.03 -7.12 -9.28
CA PRO A 10 6.37 -6.70 -9.72
C PRO A 10 6.39 -5.74 -10.92
N ALA A 11 5.31 -5.67 -11.69
CA ALA A 11 5.21 -4.75 -12.83
C ALA A 11 5.13 -3.27 -12.39
N TYR A 12 4.96 -3.00 -11.09
CA TYR A 12 4.83 -1.66 -10.54
C TYR A 12 5.96 -1.37 -9.56
N GLU A 13 6.52 -0.17 -9.67
CA GLU A 13 7.59 0.30 -8.80
C GLU A 13 7.10 0.69 -7.40
N THR A 14 8.02 0.64 -6.42
CA THR A 14 7.81 1.18 -5.08
C THR A 14 7.74 2.70 -5.12
N ARG A 15 6.73 3.26 -4.47
CA ARG A 15 6.55 4.73 -4.41
C ARG A 15 6.94 5.26 -3.04
N ILE A 16 7.75 6.32 -3.01
CA ILE A 16 8.23 6.95 -1.76
C ILE A 16 7.53 8.29 -1.55
N PHE A 17 7.00 8.49 -0.35
CA PHE A 17 6.30 9.72 0.05
C PHE A 17 6.83 10.28 1.37
N GLY A 18 6.66 11.59 1.57
CA GLY A 18 6.75 12.19 2.90
C GLY A 18 5.57 11.74 3.78
N PRO A 19 5.72 11.78 5.12
CA PRO A 19 4.73 11.21 6.05
C PRO A 19 3.37 11.89 5.95
N ASP A 20 3.34 13.20 5.71
CA ASP A 20 2.10 13.99 5.62
C ASP A 20 1.32 13.76 4.33
N ARG A 21 1.92 13.07 3.34
CA ARG A 21 1.29 12.74 2.06
C ARG A 21 0.58 11.40 2.06
N VAL A 22 0.63 10.64 3.16
CA VAL A 22 0.01 9.31 3.27
C VAL A 22 -0.92 9.27 4.48
N LYS A 23 -2.19 8.95 4.24
CA LYS A 23 -3.20 8.73 5.29
C LYS A 23 -3.59 7.26 5.33
N VAL A 24 -3.19 6.54 6.38
CA VAL A 24 -3.58 5.13 6.58
C VAL A 24 -5.07 5.06 6.92
N GLN A 25 -5.83 4.24 6.18
CA GLN A 25 -7.27 4.05 6.42
C GLN A 25 -7.59 2.83 7.29
N GLY A 26 -6.61 1.94 7.50
CA GLY A 26 -6.79 0.69 8.23
C GLY A 26 -5.89 -0.41 7.67
N LYS A 27 -6.14 -1.65 8.09
CA LYS A 27 -5.45 -2.85 7.60
C LYS A 27 -6.47 -3.77 6.92
N LEU A 28 -6.11 -4.29 5.75
CA LEU A 28 -6.90 -5.35 5.11
C LEU A 28 -6.79 -6.63 5.95
N VAL A 29 -7.91 -7.13 6.46
CA VAL A 29 -7.96 -8.30 7.37
C VAL A 29 -8.51 -9.58 6.72
N GLY A 30 -9.09 -9.49 5.53
CA GLY A 30 -9.61 -10.64 4.81
C GLY A 30 -9.99 -10.30 3.37
N LEU A 31 -10.06 -11.33 2.53
CA LEU A 31 -10.53 -11.24 1.14
C LEU A 31 -11.64 -12.26 0.95
N ILE A 32 -12.80 -11.83 0.46
CA ILE A 32 -13.89 -12.73 0.08
C ILE A 32 -13.84 -12.89 -1.44
N ARG A 33 -13.75 -14.12 -1.92
CA ARG A 33 -13.79 -14.45 -3.35
C ARG A 33 -14.86 -15.50 -3.60
N ARG A 34 -15.62 -15.34 -4.67
CA ARG A 34 -16.52 -16.35 -5.23
C ARG A 34 -16.01 -16.68 -6.61
N TYR A 35 -15.80 -17.97 -6.88
CA TYR A 35 -15.41 -18.49 -8.19
C TYR A 35 -16.64 -18.93 -8.98
#